data_AF-U6D238-F1
#
_entry.id   AF-U6D238-F1
#
_cell.length_a   1.000
_cell.length_b   1.000
_cell.length_c   1.000
_cell.angle_alpha   90.00
_cell.angle_beta   90.00
_cell.angle_gamma   90.00
#
_symmetry.space_group_name_H-M   'P 1'
#
loop_
_entity.id
_entity.type
_entity.pdbx_description
1 polymer ?
#
loop_
_entity_poly.entity_id
_entity_poly.type
_entity_poly.pdbx_seq_one_letter_code
_entity_poly.pdbx_strand_id
1 'polypeptide(L)'
;HRSCNTDDCPPGSQDFREMQCSEFDSIPFRGKFYTWKTYRGGGVKACSLTCLAEGFNFYTERAAAVVDGTPCRPDTVDICVSGECKHVGCDRVLGSDLREDKCRVCGGDGSACETIEGVFSPASPAAGYEEVVWIPKGSVHIFIQDLNLSLSHLALKGDQESLLLEGLPGTPQPHRLPLAGTTFQLRQGPDQTQSLEALGPINASLIVMVLARTELAALRYRFNAPIARDALPPYSWHYVPWTKCSAQCAGGSQVQAVECRNQLDSSAVAPHHCSA
;
A
#
# COMPACT_ATOMS: atom_id res chain seq x y z
N HIS A 1 -1.15 29.13 -19.14
CA HIS A 1 -1.71 27.77 -19.03
C HIS A 1 -2.65 27.73 -17.84
N ARG A 2 -3.78 27.03 -17.95
CA ARG A 2 -4.74 26.81 -16.85
C ARG A 2 -5.21 25.36 -16.90
N SER A 3 -5.50 24.76 -15.76
CA SER A 3 -6.11 23.43 -15.70
C SER A 3 -7.53 23.46 -16.30
N CYS A 4 -7.91 22.38 -16.95
CA CYS A 4 -9.26 22.12 -17.44
C CYS A 4 -9.55 20.62 -17.32
N ASN A 5 -10.85 20.26 -17.28
CA ASN A 5 -11.30 18.87 -17.16
C ASN A 5 -10.55 18.12 -16.04
N THR A 6 -10.55 18.70 -14.85
CA THR A 6 -9.75 18.23 -13.69
C THR A 6 -10.32 17.00 -13.00
N ASP A 7 -11.51 16.57 -13.41
CA ASP A 7 -12.15 15.35 -12.89
C ASP A 7 -11.33 14.11 -13.30
N ASP A 8 -11.28 13.13 -12.40
CA ASP A 8 -10.57 11.88 -12.68
C ASP A 8 -11.20 11.12 -13.84
N CYS A 9 -10.35 10.50 -14.65
CA CYS A 9 -10.79 9.58 -15.68
C CYS A 9 -11.58 8.41 -15.08
N PRO A 10 -12.52 7.81 -15.82
CA PRO A 10 -13.28 6.66 -15.35
C PRO A 10 -12.36 5.52 -14.85
N PRO A 11 -12.76 4.78 -13.80
CA PRO A 11 -11.99 3.64 -13.31
C PRO A 11 -11.68 2.64 -14.43
N GLY A 12 -10.42 2.19 -14.51
CA GLY A 12 -9.94 1.30 -15.57
C GLY A 12 -9.52 2.00 -16.86
N SER A 13 -9.52 3.34 -16.91
CA SER A 13 -8.92 4.09 -18.02
C SER A 13 -7.45 3.71 -18.23
N GLN A 14 -7.04 3.58 -19.49
CA GLN A 14 -5.64 3.31 -19.84
C GLN A 14 -4.74 4.51 -19.49
N ASP A 15 -3.48 4.25 -19.17
CA ASP A 15 -2.47 5.30 -18.98
C ASP A 15 -2.39 6.18 -20.25
N PHE A 16 -2.52 7.50 -20.08
CA PHE A 16 -2.57 8.43 -21.22
C PHE A 16 -1.26 8.53 -22.00
N ARG A 17 -0.12 8.30 -21.33
CA ARG A 17 1.19 8.24 -22.00
C ARG A 17 1.33 6.93 -22.78
N GLU A 18 0.77 5.84 -22.26
CA GLU A 18 0.72 4.55 -22.95
C GLU A 18 -0.09 4.64 -24.24
N MET A 19 -1.25 5.31 -24.21
CA MET A 19 -2.05 5.55 -25.41
C MET A 19 -1.26 6.33 -26.47
N GLN A 20 -0.53 7.38 -26.09
CA GLN A 20 0.34 8.14 -27.01
C GLN A 20 1.44 7.27 -27.65
N CYS A 21 2.00 6.28 -26.95
CA CYS A 21 2.93 5.33 -27.57
C CYS A 21 2.21 4.41 -28.57
N SER A 22 1.02 3.90 -28.23
CA SER A 22 0.27 2.99 -29.09
C SER A 22 -0.20 3.59 -30.41
N GLU A 23 -0.33 4.92 -30.51
CA GLU A 23 -0.59 5.62 -31.77
C GLU A 23 0.50 5.36 -32.84
N PHE A 24 1.69 4.95 -32.42
CA PHE A 24 2.79 4.60 -33.32
C PHE A 24 2.82 3.12 -33.71
N ASP A 25 1.92 2.27 -33.21
CA ASP A 25 1.88 0.84 -33.53
C ASP A 25 1.60 0.61 -35.02
N SER A 26 0.76 1.47 -35.61
CA SER A 26 0.42 1.45 -37.04
C SER A 26 1.41 2.25 -37.91
N ILE A 27 2.50 2.75 -37.35
CA ILE A 27 3.49 3.56 -38.08
C ILE A 27 4.81 2.77 -38.19
N PRO A 28 5.30 2.47 -39.41
CA PRO A 28 6.50 1.67 -39.56
C PRO A 28 7.73 2.42 -39.03
N PHE A 29 8.52 1.75 -38.19
CA PHE A 29 9.82 2.21 -37.74
C PHE A 29 10.90 1.33 -38.35
N ARG A 30 11.79 1.92 -39.16
CA ARG A 30 12.83 1.18 -39.90
C ARG A 30 12.27 0.00 -40.70
N GLY A 31 11.09 0.18 -41.31
CA GLY A 31 10.45 -0.80 -42.17
C GLY A 31 9.70 -1.93 -41.45
N LYS A 32 9.54 -1.86 -40.12
CA LYS A 32 8.77 -2.83 -39.33
C LYS A 32 7.76 -2.14 -38.43
N PHE A 33 6.70 -2.85 -38.08
CA PHE A 33 5.74 -2.45 -37.07
C PHE A 33 6.12 -3.05 -35.73
N TYR A 34 5.82 -2.33 -34.66
CA TYR A 34 6.13 -2.73 -33.29
C TYR A 34 4.95 -2.37 -32.41
N THR A 35 4.73 -3.15 -31.36
CA THR A 35 3.86 -2.74 -30.26
C THR A 35 4.68 -1.88 -29.31
N TRP A 36 4.25 -0.65 -29.09
CA TRP A 36 4.97 0.33 -28.29
C TRP A 36 4.43 0.42 -26.87
N LYS A 37 5.34 0.40 -25.90
CA LYS A 37 5.07 0.60 -24.47
C LYS A 37 5.76 1.85 -23.96
N THR A 38 5.21 2.50 -22.95
CA THR A 38 5.85 3.67 -22.33
C THR A 38 7.17 3.28 -21.68
N TYR A 39 8.24 4.01 -21.97
CA TYR A 39 9.53 3.85 -21.29
C TYR A 39 9.82 5.05 -20.37
N ARG A 40 10.01 4.78 -19.08
CA ARG A 40 10.32 5.79 -18.04
C ARG A 40 11.66 5.54 -17.35
N GLY A 41 12.59 4.82 -18.01
CA GLY A 41 13.89 4.46 -17.45
C GLY A 41 14.84 5.65 -17.23
N GLY A 42 15.97 5.40 -16.58
CA GLY A 42 16.96 6.44 -16.27
C GLY A 42 17.54 7.10 -17.53
N GLY A 43 17.58 8.44 -17.54
CA GLY A 43 18.21 9.24 -18.60
C GLY A 43 17.26 9.81 -19.66
N VAL A 44 15.96 9.48 -19.64
CA VAL A 44 14.97 10.09 -20.54
C VAL A 44 14.38 11.37 -19.97
N LYS A 45 14.00 12.31 -20.84
CA LYS A 45 13.32 13.54 -20.42
C LYS A 45 11.91 13.19 -19.96
N ALA A 46 11.53 13.64 -18.76
CA ALA A 46 10.23 13.30 -18.16
C ALA A 46 9.03 13.66 -19.03
N CYS A 47 9.14 14.71 -19.86
CA CYS A 47 8.07 15.20 -20.72
C CYS A 47 8.30 14.98 -22.22
N SER A 48 9.26 14.14 -22.60
CA SER A 48 9.32 13.61 -23.98
C SER A 48 8.66 12.24 -24.05
N LEU A 49 8.17 11.88 -25.24
CA LEU A 49 7.51 10.60 -25.46
C LEU A 49 8.56 9.56 -25.88
N THR A 50 9.09 8.81 -24.91
CA THR A 50 9.99 7.69 -25.18
C THR A 50 9.23 6.37 -25.08
N CYS A 51 9.29 5.56 -26.13
CA CYS A 51 8.57 4.29 -26.21
C CYS A 51 9.55 3.11 -26.38
N LEU A 52 9.31 2.03 -25.64
CA LEU A 52 9.97 0.73 -25.71
C LEU A 52 9.24 -0.15 -26.72
N ALA A 53 9.97 -0.83 -27.60
CA ALA A 53 9.36 -1.83 -28.48
C ALA A 53 9.18 -3.15 -27.69
N GLU A 54 7.93 -3.56 -27.48
CA GLU A 54 7.59 -4.75 -26.71
C GLU A 54 8.20 -6.03 -27.33
N GLY A 55 8.85 -6.84 -26.51
CA GLY A 55 9.58 -8.03 -26.97
C GLY A 55 10.96 -7.73 -27.60
N PHE A 56 11.40 -6.47 -27.62
CA PHE A 56 12.70 -6.05 -28.14
C PHE A 56 13.50 -5.26 -27.09
N ASN A 57 14.83 -5.28 -27.22
CA ASN A 57 15.75 -4.62 -26.29
C ASN A 57 16.12 -3.20 -26.72
N PHE A 58 15.17 -2.42 -27.23
CA PHE A 58 15.42 -1.01 -27.57
C PHE A 58 14.21 -0.12 -27.32
N TYR A 59 14.49 1.13 -26.97
CA TYR A 59 13.52 2.21 -26.86
C TYR A 59 13.95 3.38 -27.75
N THR A 60 13.01 4.24 -28.11
CA THR A 60 13.29 5.42 -28.92
C THR A 60 12.33 6.56 -28.59
N GLU A 61 12.80 7.79 -28.74
CA GLU A 61 11.94 8.96 -28.64
C GLU A 61 11.03 9.02 -29.89
N ARG A 62 9.72 9.00 -29.67
CA ARG A 62 8.69 9.09 -30.71
C ARG A 62 8.19 10.53 -30.89
N ALA A 63 8.28 11.35 -29.85
CA ALA A 63 7.98 12.78 -29.90
C ALA A 63 8.81 13.57 -28.87
N ALA A 64 9.19 14.79 -29.24
CA ALA A 64 9.97 15.68 -28.37
C ALA A 64 9.21 16.12 -27.11
N ALA A 65 7.88 16.16 -27.19
CA ALA A 65 6.99 16.47 -26.07
C ALA A 65 5.78 15.51 -26.07
N VAL A 66 5.36 15.10 -24.88
CA VAL A 66 4.04 14.46 -24.68
C VAL A 66 2.94 15.52 -24.75
N VAL A 67 1.69 15.07 -24.93
CA VAL A 67 0.52 15.95 -24.91
C VAL A 67 0.40 16.63 -23.54
N ASP A 68 0.09 17.94 -23.54
CA ASP A 68 -0.09 18.72 -22.32
C ASP A 68 -1.15 18.08 -21.39
N GLY A 69 -0.84 18.00 -20.10
CA GLY A 69 -1.67 17.29 -19.12
C GLY A 69 -1.23 15.85 -18.83
N THR A 70 -0.32 15.28 -19.65
CA THR A 70 0.25 13.96 -19.36
C THR A 70 1.07 13.99 -18.07
N PRO A 71 0.85 13.08 -17.10
CA PRO A 71 1.65 13.00 -15.88
C PRO A 71 3.14 12.85 -16.18
N CYS A 72 4.01 13.60 -15.50
CA CYS A 72 5.45 13.59 -15.75
C CYS A 72 6.13 12.31 -15.26
N ARG A 73 5.82 11.93 -14.02
CA ARG A 73 6.44 10.84 -13.28
C ARG A 73 5.36 9.95 -12.67
N PRO A 74 5.66 8.65 -12.46
CA PRO A 74 4.80 7.80 -11.65
C PRO A 74 4.61 8.41 -10.26
N ASP A 75 3.44 8.21 -9.67
CA ASP A 75 3.15 8.53 -8.27
C ASP A 75 3.22 10.04 -7.93
N THR A 76 3.17 10.93 -8.94
CA THR A 76 3.06 12.39 -8.79
C THR A 76 1.86 12.93 -9.56
N VAL A 77 1.28 14.03 -9.10
CA VAL A 77 0.22 14.77 -9.83
C VAL A 77 0.77 15.80 -10.83
N ASP A 78 2.09 16.00 -10.86
CA ASP A 78 2.76 16.92 -11.77
C ASP A 78 2.54 16.51 -13.23
N ILE A 79 2.29 17.49 -14.09
CA ILE A 79 1.95 17.29 -15.50
C ILE A 79 2.95 17.98 -16.43
N CYS A 80 3.06 17.46 -17.63
CA CYS A 80 3.82 18.08 -18.70
C CYS A 80 3.02 19.21 -19.34
N VAL A 81 3.66 20.37 -19.52
CA VAL A 81 3.11 21.54 -20.21
C VAL A 81 4.21 22.12 -21.09
N SER A 82 3.97 22.18 -22.40
CA SER A 82 4.94 22.68 -23.38
C SER A 82 6.31 21.98 -23.30
N GLY A 83 6.31 20.66 -23.04
CA GLY A 83 7.52 19.84 -22.92
C GLY A 83 8.30 19.99 -21.60
N GLU A 84 7.80 20.77 -20.65
CA GLU A 84 8.37 20.90 -19.31
C GLU A 84 7.45 20.33 -18.24
N CYS A 85 8.03 19.73 -17.19
CA CYS A 85 7.24 19.25 -16.06
C CYS A 85 6.88 20.42 -15.14
N LYS A 86 5.58 20.61 -14.88
CA LYS A 86 5.05 21.68 -14.04
C LYS A 86 4.33 21.10 -12.82
N HIS A 87 4.46 21.82 -11.71
CA HIS A 87 3.83 21.44 -10.45
C HIS A 87 2.32 21.62 -10.48
N VAL A 88 1.61 20.66 -9.91
CA VAL A 88 0.14 20.68 -9.74
C VAL A 88 -0.17 20.34 -8.29
N GLY A 89 -1.13 21.04 -7.70
CA GLY A 89 -1.63 20.70 -6.36
C GLY A 89 -2.44 19.41 -6.35
N CYS A 90 -2.76 18.90 -5.17
CA CYS A 90 -3.64 17.73 -5.03
C CYS A 90 -5.06 17.96 -5.58
N ASP A 91 -5.44 19.23 -5.74
CA ASP A 91 -6.69 19.72 -6.32
C ASP A 91 -6.69 19.69 -7.87
N ARG A 92 -5.61 19.17 -8.48
CA ARG A 92 -5.38 19.12 -9.93
C ARG A 92 -5.24 20.51 -10.59
N VAL A 93 -4.96 21.54 -9.81
CA VAL A 93 -4.76 22.91 -10.31
C VAL A 93 -3.27 23.20 -10.51
N LEU A 94 -2.92 23.64 -11.72
CA LEU A 94 -1.55 24.00 -12.10
C LEU A 94 -1.03 25.14 -11.23
N GLY A 95 0.09 24.91 -10.53
CA GLY A 95 0.71 25.88 -9.63
C GLY A 95 -0.01 26.07 -8.30
N SER A 96 -0.99 25.22 -7.97
CA SER A 96 -1.59 25.18 -6.64
C SER A 96 -0.63 24.55 -5.64
N ASP A 97 -0.49 25.17 -4.47
CA ASP A 97 0.34 24.66 -3.37
C ASP A 97 -0.43 23.74 -2.42
N LEU A 98 -1.69 23.41 -2.72
CA LEU A 98 -2.51 22.47 -1.95
C LEU A 98 -1.88 21.07 -1.98
N ARG A 99 -1.77 20.46 -0.81
CA ARG A 99 -1.20 19.12 -0.61
C ARG A 99 -2.19 18.20 0.08
N GLU A 100 -2.02 16.91 -0.17
CA GLU A 100 -2.67 15.89 0.64
C GLU A 100 -2.16 15.97 2.09
N ASP A 101 -3.08 15.79 3.04
CA ASP A 101 -2.73 15.58 4.44
C ASP A 101 -2.29 14.13 4.69
N LYS A 102 -2.03 13.76 5.96
CA LYS A 102 -1.67 12.38 6.33
C LYS A 102 -2.77 11.35 6.02
N CYS A 103 -3.99 11.78 5.76
CA CYS A 103 -5.14 10.95 5.44
C CYS A 103 -5.39 10.85 3.93
N ARG A 104 -4.50 11.41 3.11
CA ARG A 104 -4.67 11.59 1.66
C ARG A 104 -5.88 12.44 1.28
N VAL A 105 -6.31 13.34 2.17
CA VAL A 105 -7.36 14.32 1.89
C VAL A 105 -6.69 15.60 1.40
N CYS A 106 -7.05 16.05 0.20
CA CYS A 106 -6.50 17.27 -0.38
C CYS A 106 -6.92 18.51 0.43
N GLY A 107 -5.95 19.27 0.95
CA GLY A 107 -6.22 20.41 1.84
C GLY A 107 -6.82 20.01 3.20
N GLY A 108 -6.73 18.73 3.57
CA GLY A 108 -7.21 18.24 4.86
C GLY A 108 -6.34 18.70 6.04
N ASP A 109 -6.89 18.55 7.24
CA ASP A 109 -6.23 18.92 8.50
C ASP A 109 -5.61 17.70 9.23
N GLY A 110 -5.70 16.51 8.64
CA GLY A 110 -5.24 15.25 9.23
C GLY A 110 -6.20 14.65 10.27
N SER A 111 -7.41 15.17 10.43
CA SER A 111 -8.36 14.69 11.44
C SER A 111 -9.28 13.55 10.97
N ALA A 112 -9.21 13.18 9.69
CA ALA A 112 -10.03 12.10 9.11
C ALA A 112 -9.50 10.69 9.41
N CYS A 113 -8.27 10.58 9.90
CA CYS A 113 -7.58 9.31 10.14
C CYS A 113 -6.66 9.38 11.35
N GLU A 114 -6.37 8.21 11.92
CA GLU A 114 -5.40 8.02 12.98
C GLU A 114 -4.22 7.19 12.51
N THR A 115 -3.05 7.41 13.11
CA THR A 115 -1.82 6.68 12.75
C THR A 115 -1.68 5.50 13.69
N ILE A 116 -1.66 4.29 13.12
CA ILE A 116 -1.42 3.04 13.84
C ILE A 116 -0.03 2.56 13.47
N GLU A 117 0.82 2.35 14.47
CA GLU A 117 2.18 1.83 14.29
C GLU A 117 2.58 0.90 15.42
N GLY A 118 3.46 -0.05 15.11
CA GLY A 118 3.90 -1.03 16.09
C GLY A 118 5.05 -1.88 15.60
N VAL A 119 5.55 -2.70 16.53
CA VAL A 119 6.57 -3.71 16.26
C VAL A 119 6.01 -5.06 16.70
N PHE A 120 6.03 -6.02 15.80
CA PHE A 120 5.71 -7.40 16.07
C PHE A 120 6.98 -8.21 16.27
N SER A 121 7.02 -8.95 17.37
CA SER A 121 8.07 -9.91 17.70
C SER A 121 7.40 -11.17 18.25
N PRO A 122 7.56 -12.34 17.62
CA PRO A 122 6.95 -13.57 18.10
C PRO A 122 7.61 -13.99 19.42
N ALA A 123 6.80 -14.53 20.34
CA ALA A 123 7.29 -15.00 21.64
C ALA A 123 8.02 -16.35 21.55
N SER A 124 7.73 -17.14 20.52
CA SER A 124 8.37 -18.42 20.20
C SER A 124 8.19 -18.72 18.72
N PRO A 125 9.07 -19.49 18.07
CA PRO A 125 8.87 -19.91 16.69
C PRO A 125 7.60 -20.77 16.58
N ALA A 126 6.51 -20.24 16.02
CA ALA A 126 5.33 -21.04 15.74
C ALA A 126 5.50 -21.82 14.42
N ALA A 127 4.87 -22.98 14.34
CA ALA A 127 4.76 -23.73 13.10
C ALA A 127 3.63 -23.13 12.24
N GLY A 128 3.98 -22.22 11.34
CA GLY A 128 3.04 -21.66 10.35
C GLY A 128 3.04 -20.13 10.29
N TYR A 129 2.05 -19.58 9.58
CA TYR A 129 1.83 -18.14 9.51
C TYR A 129 1.23 -17.63 10.81
N GLU A 130 1.83 -16.57 11.36
CA GLU A 130 1.30 -15.81 12.48
C GLU A 130 0.68 -14.50 11.98
N GLU A 131 -0.49 -14.14 12.52
CA GLU A 131 -1.15 -12.87 12.22
C GLU A 131 -0.48 -11.73 12.99
N VAL A 132 -0.07 -10.68 12.27
CA VAL A 132 0.70 -9.55 12.79
C VAL A 132 -0.21 -8.38 13.12
N VAL A 133 -0.97 -7.90 12.13
CA VAL A 133 -1.85 -6.74 12.29
C VAL A 133 -2.95 -6.77 11.23
N TRP A 134 -4.14 -6.30 11.62
CA TRP A 134 -5.25 -6.04 10.72
C TRP A 134 -5.24 -4.58 10.24
N ILE A 135 -5.33 -4.39 8.93
CA ILE A 135 -5.36 -3.08 8.27
C ILE A 135 -6.77 -2.84 7.70
N PRO A 136 -7.55 -1.89 8.24
CA PRO A 136 -8.91 -1.62 7.79
C PRO A 136 -8.97 -1.11 6.36
N LYS A 137 -10.02 -1.48 5.63
CA LYS A 137 -10.45 -0.80 4.40
C LYS A 137 -10.41 0.73 4.58
N GLY A 138 -9.88 1.43 3.57
CA GLY A 138 -9.70 2.88 3.55
C GLY A 138 -8.36 3.35 4.11
N SER A 139 -7.54 2.46 4.69
CA SER A 139 -6.23 2.82 5.20
C SER A 139 -5.28 3.30 4.10
N VAL A 140 -4.45 4.29 4.44
CA VAL A 140 -3.47 4.95 3.57
C VAL A 140 -2.07 4.94 4.19
N HIS A 141 -1.04 5.23 3.39
CA HIS A 141 0.36 5.24 3.81
C HIS A 141 0.80 3.99 4.57
N ILE A 142 0.47 2.82 4.00
CA ILE A 142 0.80 1.51 4.56
C ILE A 142 2.28 1.24 4.33
N PHE A 143 2.98 0.92 5.41
CA PHE A 143 4.41 0.59 5.42
C PHE A 143 4.63 -0.61 6.33
N ILE A 144 5.19 -1.69 5.78
CA ILE A 144 5.54 -2.91 6.51
C ILE A 144 7.00 -3.22 6.18
N GLN A 145 7.82 -3.46 7.20
CA GLN A 145 9.25 -3.68 7.01
C GLN A 145 9.81 -4.70 7.99
N ASP A 146 10.66 -5.60 7.50
CA ASP A 146 11.48 -6.44 8.37
C ASP A 146 12.53 -5.60 9.09
N LEU A 147 12.70 -5.83 10.39
CA LEU A 147 13.71 -5.16 11.23
C LEU A 147 15.03 -5.93 11.28
N ASN A 148 14.99 -7.22 11.00
CA ASN A 148 16.16 -8.08 10.89
C ASN A 148 16.25 -8.65 9.47
N LEU A 149 17.44 -9.07 9.06
CA LEU A 149 17.64 -9.83 7.82
C LEU A 149 17.09 -11.28 7.95
N SER A 150 16.03 -11.46 8.74
CA SER A 150 15.46 -12.77 8.99
C SER A 150 14.84 -13.32 7.71
N LEU A 151 14.85 -14.66 7.58
CA LEU A 151 14.26 -15.39 6.46
C LEU A 151 12.73 -15.52 6.62
N SER A 152 12.07 -14.51 7.19
CA SER A 152 10.63 -14.43 7.30
C SER A 152 9.99 -14.21 5.94
N HIS A 153 8.82 -14.80 5.75
CA HIS A 153 8.02 -14.55 4.56
C HIS A 153 6.77 -13.76 4.94
N LEU A 154 6.68 -12.56 4.40
CA LEU A 154 5.48 -11.73 4.47
C LEU A 154 4.38 -12.33 3.60
N ALA A 155 3.19 -12.43 4.18
CA ALA A 155 1.97 -12.73 3.45
C ALA A 155 0.90 -11.69 3.76
N LEU A 156 0.04 -11.44 2.77
CA LEU A 156 -1.15 -10.62 2.93
C LEU A 156 -2.38 -11.47 2.66
N LYS A 157 -3.34 -11.41 3.57
CA LYS A 157 -4.63 -12.09 3.46
C LYS A 157 -5.75 -11.07 3.34
N GLY A 158 -6.68 -11.31 2.41
CA GLY A 158 -7.85 -10.47 2.20
C GLY A 158 -9.03 -10.84 3.10
N ASP A 159 -10.13 -10.12 2.94
CA ASP A 159 -11.43 -10.32 3.61
C ASP A 159 -12.07 -11.69 3.33
N GLN A 160 -11.80 -12.28 2.16
CA GLN A 160 -12.30 -13.61 1.77
C GLN A 160 -11.41 -14.77 2.24
N GLU A 161 -10.52 -14.54 3.21
CA GLU A 161 -9.58 -15.53 3.74
C GLU A 161 -8.57 -16.08 2.71
N SER A 162 -8.53 -15.52 1.49
CA SER A 162 -7.57 -15.88 0.46
C SER A 162 -6.24 -15.14 0.66
N LEU A 163 -5.12 -15.84 0.45
CA LEU A 163 -3.82 -15.17 0.37
C LEU A 163 -3.75 -14.36 -0.92
N LEU A 164 -3.56 -13.06 -0.74
CA LEU A 164 -3.33 -12.08 -1.81
C LEU A 164 -1.85 -11.98 -2.17
N LEU A 165 -0.96 -12.27 -1.22
CA LEU A 165 0.47 -12.35 -1.42
C LEU A 165 1.01 -13.55 -0.63
N GLU A 166 1.59 -14.51 -1.33
CA GLU A 166 2.37 -15.61 -0.76
C GLU A 166 3.86 -15.27 -0.84
N GLY A 167 4.49 -14.98 0.30
CA GLY A 167 5.94 -14.97 0.40
C GLY A 167 6.48 -16.40 0.25
N LEU A 168 6.76 -16.83 -0.98
CA LEU A 168 7.38 -18.13 -1.26
C LEU A 168 8.83 -17.95 -1.74
N PRO A 169 9.79 -18.72 -1.19
CA PRO A 169 11.19 -18.60 -1.56
C PRO A 169 11.41 -18.99 -3.03
N GLY A 170 12.16 -18.17 -3.76
CA GLY A 170 12.61 -18.47 -5.13
C GLY A 170 11.68 -18.03 -6.25
N THR A 171 10.53 -17.42 -5.94
CA THR A 171 9.69 -16.78 -6.96
C THR A 171 10.07 -15.30 -7.10
N PRO A 172 10.50 -14.83 -8.28
CA PRO A 172 10.74 -13.41 -8.50
C PRO A 172 9.41 -12.67 -8.42
N GLN A 173 9.19 -11.93 -7.33
CA GLN A 173 8.00 -11.11 -7.18
C GLN A 173 8.17 -9.79 -7.95
N PRO A 174 7.12 -9.32 -8.66
CA PRO A 174 7.19 -8.01 -9.28
C PRO A 174 7.33 -6.93 -8.21
N HIS A 175 8.15 -5.92 -8.49
CA HIS A 175 8.37 -4.80 -7.55
C HIS A 175 7.11 -3.96 -7.32
N ARG A 176 6.08 -4.09 -8.18
CA ARG A 176 4.78 -3.44 -8.05
C ARG A 176 3.68 -4.51 -8.09
N LEU A 177 2.86 -4.54 -7.04
CA LEU A 177 1.83 -5.55 -6.79
C LEU A 177 0.47 -4.84 -6.71
N PRO A 178 -0.43 -4.97 -7.71
CA PRO A 178 -1.78 -4.43 -7.62
C PRO A 178 -2.62 -5.28 -6.66
N LEU A 179 -2.87 -4.80 -5.44
CA LEU A 179 -3.58 -5.52 -4.37
C LEU A 179 -4.55 -4.57 -3.66
N ALA A 180 -5.75 -5.06 -3.31
CA ALA A 180 -6.78 -4.30 -2.58
C ALA A 180 -7.04 -2.89 -3.14
N GLY A 181 -7.09 -2.76 -4.47
CA GLY A 181 -7.41 -1.48 -5.14
C GLY A 181 -6.28 -0.45 -5.16
N THR A 182 -5.08 -0.78 -4.67
CA THR A 182 -3.89 0.07 -4.73
C THR A 182 -2.69 -0.72 -5.29
N THR A 183 -1.57 -0.03 -5.53
CA THR A 183 -0.30 -0.68 -5.86
C THR A 183 0.59 -0.71 -4.63
N PHE A 184 1.02 -1.90 -4.22
CA PHE A 184 2.08 -2.10 -3.25
C PHE A 184 3.43 -2.16 -3.95
N GLN A 185 4.41 -1.44 -3.42
CA GLN A 185 5.80 -1.49 -3.86
C GLN A 185 6.57 -2.42 -2.93
N LEU A 186 7.12 -3.48 -3.51
CA LEU A 186 8.02 -4.40 -2.82
C LEU A 186 9.45 -3.94 -3.05
N ARG A 187 10.16 -3.62 -1.97
CA ARG A 187 11.60 -3.32 -1.99
C ARG A 187 12.34 -4.47 -1.32
N GLN A 188 13.29 -5.05 -2.04
CA GLN A 188 14.15 -6.12 -1.55
C GLN A 188 15.55 -5.95 -2.15
N GLY A 189 16.59 -6.11 -1.33
CA GLY A 189 17.98 -6.04 -1.77
C GLY A 189 18.85 -7.08 -1.05
N PRO A 190 20.03 -7.44 -1.59
CA PRO A 190 20.89 -8.50 -1.03
C PRO A 190 21.33 -8.23 0.42
N ASP A 191 21.42 -6.95 0.83
CA ASP A 191 21.78 -6.51 2.18
C ASP A 191 20.74 -5.52 2.76
N GLN A 192 19.51 -5.54 2.25
CA GLN A 192 18.43 -4.66 2.71
C GLN A 192 17.27 -5.49 3.24
N THR A 193 16.63 -5.00 4.30
CA THR A 193 15.41 -5.61 4.81
C THR A 193 14.28 -5.43 3.80
N GLN A 194 13.39 -6.43 3.73
CA GLN A 194 12.23 -6.35 2.86
C GLN A 194 11.28 -5.26 3.36
N SER A 195 10.80 -4.40 2.46
CA SER A 195 9.68 -3.49 2.75
C SER A 195 8.57 -3.62 1.73
N LEU A 196 7.34 -3.45 2.22
CA LEU A 196 6.12 -3.46 1.45
C LEU A 196 5.36 -2.16 1.74
N GLU A 197 5.16 -1.35 0.70
CA GLU A 197 4.71 0.04 0.84
C GLU A 197 3.55 0.34 -0.09
N ALA A 198 2.48 0.99 0.39
CA ALA A 198 1.39 1.46 -0.46
C ALA A 198 0.86 2.81 0.02
N LEU A 199 0.55 3.71 -0.92
CA LEU A 199 -0.12 4.96 -0.58
C LEU A 199 -1.60 4.74 -0.20
N GLY A 200 -2.25 3.70 -0.71
CA GLY A 200 -3.69 3.45 -0.51
C GLY A 200 -4.56 4.44 -1.29
N PRO A 201 -5.85 4.60 -0.95
CA PRO A 201 -6.57 3.83 0.06
C PRO A 201 -6.82 2.39 -0.39
N ILE A 202 -6.75 1.44 0.54
CA ILE A 202 -7.15 0.04 0.25
C ILE A 202 -8.67 -0.09 0.19
N ASN A 203 -9.20 -0.86 -0.77
CA ASN A 203 -10.64 -1.04 -0.95
C ASN A 203 -11.22 -2.27 -0.24
N ALA A 204 -10.36 -3.08 0.37
CA ALA A 204 -10.68 -4.24 1.22
C ALA A 204 -9.75 -4.25 2.43
N SER A 205 -10.16 -4.89 3.53
CA SER A 205 -9.31 -5.06 4.71
C SER A 205 -8.24 -6.13 4.47
N LEU A 206 -7.08 -5.97 5.11
CA LEU A 206 -5.94 -6.86 4.96
C LEU A 206 -5.47 -7.37 6.32
N ILE A 207 -5.07 -8.63 6.40
CA ILE A 207 -4.34 -9.20 7.54
C ILE A 207 -2.90 -9.41 7.08
N VAL A 208 -1.97 -8.76 7.77
CA VAL A 208 -0.53 -8.99 7.60
C VAL A 208 -0.17 -10.27 8.35
N MET A 209 0.49 -11.19 7.67
CA MET A 209 0.94 -12.45 8.25
C MET A 209 2.43 -12.63 8.01
N VAL A 210 3.07 -13.36 8.93
CA VAL A 210 4.49 -13.70 8.84
C VAL A 210 4.70 -15.18 9.09
N LEU A 211 5.45 -15.84 8.22
CA LEU A 211 5.94 -17.19 8.44
C LEU A 211 7.34 -17.13 9.05
N ALA A 212 7.45 -17.39 10.35
CA ALA A 212 8.73 -17.52 11.04
C ALA A 212 9.36 -18.89 10.72
N ARG A 213 10.66 -18.93 10.37
CA ARG A 213 11.36 -20.20 10.05
C ARG A 213 12.31 -20.66 11.15
N THR A 214 13.29 -19.84 11.50
CA THR A 214 14.37 -20.25 12.44
C THR A 214 14.74 -19.14 13.41
N GLU A 215 14.74 -17.89 12.95
CA GLU A 215 14.94 -16.70 13.76
C GLU A 215 13.60 -16.04 14.06
N LEU A 216 13.49 -15.38 15.23
CA LEU A 216 12.31 -14.59 15.56
C LEU A 216 12.22 -13.41 14.59
N ALA A 217 11.18 -13.41 13.74
CA ALA A 217 10.91 -12.33 12.81
C ALA A 217 10.59 -11.05 13.60
N ALA A 218 11.22 -9.93 13.28
CA ALA A 218 10.85 -8.65 13.88
C ALA A 218 10.30 -7.76 12.79
N LEU A 219 9.03 -7.37 12.87
CA LEU A 219 8.34 -6.61 11.84
C LEU A 219 7.90 -5.27 12.38
N ARG A 220 8.19 -4.20 11.63
CA ARG A 220 7.63 -2.88 11.88
C ARG A 220 6.49 -2.64 10.91
N TYR A 221 5.38 -2.14 11.44
CA TYR A 221 4.27 -1.69 10.62
C TYR A 221 3.85 -0.28 11.00
N ARG A 222 3.34 0.46 10.01
CA ARG A 222 2.74 1.78 10.16
C ARG A 222 1.72 2.02 9.06
N PHE A 223 0.56 2.55 9.40
CA PHE A 223 -0.47 2.97 8.45
C PHE A 223 -1.39 4.02 9.08
N ASN A 224 -2.16 4.72 8.25
CA ASN A 224 -3.18 5.65 8.72
C ASN A 224 -4.58 5.07 8.45
N ALA A 225 -5.32 4.77 9.51
CA ALA A 225 -6.65 4.18 9.46
C ALA A 225 -7.74 5.25 9.49
N PRO A 226 -8.81 5.12 8.67
CA PRO A 226 -9.92 6.08 8.70
C PRO A 226 -10.66 6.02 10.04
N ILE A 227 -10.97 7.19 10.63
CA ILE A 227 -11.76 7.26 11.86
C ILE A 227 -13.24 7.15 11.48
N ALA A 228 -13.88 6.04 11.85
CA ALA A 228 -15.32 5.87 11.69
C ALA A 228 -16.06 6.66 12.77
N ARG A 229 -16.31 7.96 12.53
CA ARG A 229 -16.93 8.88 13.52
C ARG A 229 -18.38 8.51 13.89
N ASP A 230 -19.05 7.68 13.08
CA ASP A 230 -20.46 7.30 13.25
C ASP A 230 -20.69 5.81 13.55
N ALA A 231 -19.63 5.00 13.65
CA ALA A 231 -19.74 3.60 14.03
C ALA A 231 -19.17 3.42 15.44
N LEU A 232 -19.98 2.93 16.37
CA LEU A 232 -19.44 2.34 17.60
C LEU A 232 -18.32 1.37 17.21
N PRO A 233 -17.15 1.40 17.87
CA PRO A 233 -16.06 0.51 17.53
C PRO A 233 -16.59 -0.93 17.58
N PRO A 234 -16.44 -1.71 16.49
CA PRO A 234 -17.02 -3.05 16.41
C PRO A 234 -16.47 -3.99 17.48
N TYR A 235 -15.38 -3.61 18.15
CA TYR A 235 -14.73 -4.36 19.20
C TYR A 235 -14.50 -3.51 20.46
N SER A 236 -14.67 -4.11 21.63
CA SER A 236 -14.35 -3.47 22.92
C SER A 236 -13.69 -4.44 23.89
N TRP A 237 -12.95 -3.88 24.85
CA TRP A 237 -12.38 -4.65 25.96
C TRP A 237 -13.48 -5.10 26.93
N HIS A 238 -13.52 -6.41 27.20
CA HIS A 238 -14.39 -7.01 28.19
C HIS A 238 -13.58 -7.72 29.26
N TYR A 239 -13.98 -7.54 30.51
CA TYR A 239 -13.42 -8.27 31.62
C TYR A 239 -13.92 -9.71 31.63
N VAL A 240 -12.99 -10.65 31.64
CA VAL A 240 -13.25 -12.07 31.82
C VAL A 240 -13.62 -12.31 33.30
N PRO A 241 -14.41 -13.36 33.63
CA PRO A 241 -14.64 -13.73 35.02
C PRO A 241 -13.33 -13.90 35.81
N TRP A 242 -13.35 -13.51 37.08
CA TRP A 242 -12.22 -13.66 38.00
C TRP A 242 -11.77 -15.13 38.09
N THR A 243 -10.46 -15.34 38.16
CA THR A 243 -9.93 -16.65 38.54
C THR A 243 -10.34 -17.00 39.96
N LYS A 244 -10.41 -18.30 40.26
CA LYS A 244 -10.64 -18.75 41.63
C LYS A 244 -9.51 -18.22 42.52
N CYS A 245 -9.88 -17.70 43.69
CA CYS A 245 -8.91 -17.18 44.66
C CYS A 245 -7.91 -18.29 45.04
N SER A 246 -6.61 -17.94 45.06
CA SER A 246 -5.54 -18.90 45.35
C SER A 246 -5.54 -19.44 46.78
N ALA A 247 -6.23 -18.76 47.71
CA ALA A 247 -6.41 -19.22 49.08
C ALA A 247 -7.82 -18.87 49.61
N GLN A 248 -8.34 -19.71 50.51
CA GLN A 248 -9.66 -19.51 51.13
C GLN A 248 -9.64 -18.49 52.29
N CYS A 249 -8.49 -18.26 52.92
CA CYS A 249 -8.28 -17.21 53.93
C CYS A 249 -6.79 -16.82 54.02
N ALA A 250 -6.50 -15.67 54.64
CA ALA A 250 -5.15 -15.13 54.90
C ALA A 250 -4.30 -14.74 53.66
N GLY A 251 -4.88 -13.97 52.73
CA GLY A 251 -4.10 -13.23 51.72
C GLY A 251 -3.95 -13.90 50.35
N GLY A 252 -5.01 -14.50 49.83
CA GLY A 252 -5.05 -15.03 48.46
C GLY A 252 -5.08 -13.92 47.39
N SER A 253 -4.73 -14.31 46.16
CA SER A 253 -4.77 -13.48 44.96
C SER A 253 -5.75 -14.07 43.93
N GLN A 254 -6.41 -13.18 43.19
CA GLN A 254 -7.23 -13.51 42.03
C GLN A 254 -6.87 -12.57 40.89
N VAL A 255 -7.00 -13.05 39.66
CA VAL A 255 -6.64 -12.31 38.45
C VAL A 255 -7.88 -12.14 37.60
N GLN A 256 -8.09 -10.94 37.08
CA GLN A 256 -9.12 -10.65 36.08
C GLN A 256 -8.42 -10.27 34.78
N ALA A 257 -8.54 -11.13 33.77
CA ALA A 257 -8.02 -10.84 32.44
C ALA A 257 -8.99 -9.96 31.66
N VAL A 258 -8.49 -9.29 30.63
CA VAL A 258 -9.30 -8.57 29.65
C VAL A 258 -9.20 -9.27 28.29
N GLU A 259 -10.33 -9.45 27.63
CA GLU A 259 -10.45 -9.99 26.28
C GLU A 259 -11.04 -8.92 25.36
N CYS A 260 -10.49 -8.80 24.16
CA CYS A 260 -11.12 -8.01 23.12
C CYS A 260 -12.29 -8.81 22.55
N ARG A 261 -13.49 -8.22 22.46
CA ARG A 261 -14.66 -8.89 21.91
C ARG A 261 -15.39 -8.06 20.88
N ASN A 262 -15.98 -8.75 19.91
CA ASN A 262 -16.91 -8.16 18.96
C ASN A 262 -18.23 -7.78 19.68
N GLN A 263 -18.69 -6.55 19.49
CA GLN A 263 -19.88 -6.03 20.15
C GLN A 263 -21.20 -6.63 19.62
N LEU A 264 -21.22 -7.19 18.40
CA LEU A 264 -22.43 -7.76 17.80
C LEU A 264 -22.74 -9.17 18.31
N ASP A 265 -21.72 -10.01 18.44
CA ASP A 265 -21.87 -11.44 18.76
C ASP A 265 -21.14 -11.88 20.04
N SER A 266 -20.44 -10.96 20.72
CA SER A 266 -19.64 -11.21 21.93
C SER A 266 -18.51 -12.23 21.76
N SER A 267 -18.11 -12.54 20.52
CA SER A 267 -16.99 -13.44 20.23
C SER A 267 -15.66 -12.81 20.68
N ALA A 268 -14.78 -13.63 21.26
CA ALA A 268 -13.43 -13.20 21.62
C ALA A 268 -12.57 -13.11 20.35
N VAL A 269 -11.91 -11.97 20.18
CA VAL A 269 -11.02 -11.68 19.05
C VAL A 269 -9.64 -11.30 19.57
N ALA A 270 -8.65 -11.26 18.68
CA ALA A 270 -7.29 -10.91 19.06
C ALA A 270 -7.21 -9.50 19.71
N PRO A 271 -6.33 -9.30 20.71
CA PRO A 271 -6.14 -8.04 21.44
C PRO A 271 -6.03 -6.78 20.57
N HIS A 272 -5.46 -6.92 19.36
CA HIS A 272 -5.19 -5.81 18.47
C HIS A 272 -6.45 -5.16 17.90
N HIS A 273 -7.61 -5.84 17.94
CA HIS A 273 -8.89 -5.28 17.49
C HIS A 273 -9.47 -4.22 18.45
N CYS A 274 -9.02 -4.21 19.71
CA CYS A 274 -9.48 -3.28 20.75
C CYS A 274 -8.42 -2.27 21.18
N SER A 275 -7.23 -2.31 20.58
CA SER A 275 -6.14 -1.38 20.87
C SER A 275 -6.15 -0.14 19.98
N ALA A 276 -7.34 0.29 19.55
CA ALA A 276 -7.58 1.57 18.89
C ALA A 276 -7.49 2.72 19.90
#